data_AF-A0A2T2SZ26-F1
#
_entry.id   AF-A0A2T2SZ26-F1
#
_cell.length_a   1.000
_cell.length_b   1.000
_cell.length_c   1.000
_cell.angle_alpha   90.00
_cell.angle_beta   90.00
_cell.angle_gamma   90.00
#
_symmetry.space_group_name_H-M   'P 1'
#
loop_
_entity.id
_entity.type
_entity.pdbx_description
1 polymer ?
#
loop_
_entity_poly.entity_id
_entity_poly.type
_entity_poly.pdbx_seq_one_letter_code
_entity_poly.pdbx_strand_id
1 'polypeptide(L)'
;MEASSLYRIAQGLQTIEVRIEAAEDEAGHVVVLTGQNTTYRSRLLTEQGAVAVKRFLTRLQDRPGRAVGSQSDQGENAQSDPAGDPKSDRIVERHSKRHPNLSTQAVRETINELGEDWDEAVLDQELTRRSYTKVLEKHLRRGAWGVLVTTQQDGDVCEICQELDEVAYGIRRALREKPLPRRECRNRNCRCSYLPVFQENDLASDIPRRTL
;
A
#
# COMPACT_ATOMS: atom_id res chain seq x y z
N MET A 1 -11.55 -1.41 -19.12
CA MET A 1 -10.26 -1.84 -18.55
C MET A 1 -9.55 -0.59 -18.08
N GLU A 2 -9.47 -0.36 -16.77
CA GLU A 2 -8.76 0.79 -16.23
C GLU A 2 -7.25 0.56 -16.29
N ALA A 3 -6.50 1.55 -16.79
CA ALA A 3 -5.05 1.51 -16.78
C ALA A 3 -4.53 1.54 -15.33
N SER A 4 -3.68 0.58 -14.97
CA SER A 4 -3.09 0.50 -13.63
C SER A 4 -2.40 1.82 -13.28
N SER A 5 -2.42 2.20 -11.99
CA SER A 5 -1.79 3.44 -11.53
C SER A 5 -0.30 3.53 -11.93
N LEU A 6 0.39 2.39 -12.03
CA LEU A 6 1.78 2.32 -12.51
C LEU A 6 1.92 2.69 -13.99
N TYR A 7 0.95 2.32 -14.83
CA TYR A 7 0.95 2.69 -16.24
C TYR A 7 0.78 4.21 -16.42
N ARG A 8 -0.11 4.83 -15.65
CA ARG A 8 -0.32 6.29 -15.65
C ARG A 8 0.93 7.03 -15.16
N ILE A 9 1.56 6.54 -14.09
CA ILE A 9 2.83 7.09 -13.58
C ILE A 9 3.94 6.95 -14.63
N ALA A 10 4.07 5.79 -15.27
CA ALA A 10 5.08 5.55 -16.29
C ALA A 10 4.89 6.45 -17.52
N GLN A 11 3.65 6.66 -17.98
CA GLN A 11 3.37 7.62 -19.06
C GLN A 11 3.78 9.05 -18.67
N GLY A 12 3.48 9.49 -17.45
CA GLY A 12 3.94 10.80 -16.96
C GLY A 12 5.47 10.91 -16.92
N LEU A 13 6.15 9.84 -16.51
CA LEU A 13 7.61 9.79 -16.40
C LEU A 13 8.34 9.81 -17.76
N GLN A 14 7.71 9.47 -18.88
CA GLN A 14 8.37 9.51 -20.20
C GLN A 14 8.85 10.90 -20.61
N THR A 15 8.22 11.94 -20.06
CA THR A 15 8.56 13.35 -20.34
C THR A 15 9.45 13.99 -19.27
N ILE A 16 9.89 13.20 -18.29
CA ILE A 16 10.60 13.67 -17.10
C ILE A 16 12.07 13.21 -17.16
N GLU A 17 13.00 14.15 -17.09
CA GLU A 17 14.42 13.88 -16.92
C GLU A 17 14.72 13.47 -15.47
N VAL A 18 15.48 12.38 -15.27
CA VAL A 18 15.88 11.88 -13.95
C VAL A 18 17.39 11.94 -13.79
N ARG A 19 17.88 12.76 -12.85
CA ARG A 19 19.32 12.88 -12.54
C ARG A 19 19.60 12.85 -11.05
N ILE A 20 20.87 12.65 -10.71
CA ILE A 20 21.37 12.67 -9.34
C ILE A 20 22.29 13.89 -9.23
N GLU A 21 22.06 14.71 -8.21
CA GLU A 21 22.90 15.87 -7.88
C GLU A 21 23.51 15.67 -6.50
N ALA A 22 24.72 16.20 -6.27
CA ALA A 22 25.27 16.35 -4.94
C ALA A 22 24.49 17.42 -4.18
N ALA A 23 24.23 17.22 -2.89
CA ALA A 23 23.64 18.26 -2.06
C ALA A 23 24.67 19.38 -1.82
N GLU A 24 24.24 20.64 -1.93
CA GLU A 24 25.13 21.81 -1.86
C GLU A 24 25.72 22.00 -0.45
N ASP A 25 24.99 21.61 0.59
CA ASP A 25 25.34 21.92 1.99
C ASP A 25 25.56 20.70 2.90
N GLU A 26 25.40 19.46 2.39
CA GLU A 26 25.47 18.24 3.20
C GLU A 26 26.11 17.07 2.45
N ALA A 27 26.74 16.13 3.18
CA ALA A 27 27.26 14.88 2.62
C ALA A 27 26.10 13.96 2.19
N GLY A 28 25.56 14.19 1.00
CA GLY A 28 24.46 13.41 0.45
C GLY A 28 24.14 13.72 -1.00
N HIS A 29 23.20 12.96 -1.54
CA HIS A 29 22.77 13.05 -2.93
C HIS A 29 21.26 13.27 -2.97
N VAL A 30 20.79 14.00 -3.99
CA VAL A 30 19.37 14.18 -4.27
C VAL A 30 19.04 13.65 -5.65
N VAL A 31 17.87 13.04 -5.79
CA VAL A 31 17.31 12.67 -7.09
C VAL A 31 16.43 13.83 -7.56
N VAL A 32 16.74 14.34 -8.73
CA VAL A 32 16.03 15.46 -9.35
C VAL A 32 15.22 14.95 -10.53
N LEU A 33 13.93 15.30 -10.53
CA LEU A 33 12.96 14.98 -11.57
C LEU A 33 12.54 16.28 -12.24
N THR A 34 12.89 16.47 -13.51
CA THR A 34 12.57 17.70 -14.25
C THR A 34 11.61 17.37 -15.39
N GLY A 35 10.39 17.91 -15.31
CA GLY A 35 9.41 17.87 -16.40
C GLY A 35 9.32 19.21 -17.14
N GLN A 36 8.33 19.36 -18.01
CA GLN A 36 8.17 20.57 -18.85
C GLN A 36 7.99 21.87 -18.05
N ASN A 37 7.33 21.81 -16.89
CA ASN A 37 6.97 23.01 -16.11
C ASN A 37 7.35 22.94 -14.62
N THR A 38 7.94 21.83 -14.17
CA THR A 38 8.17 21.58 -12.74
C THR A 38 9.44 20.78 -12.52
N THR A 39 10.17 21.13 -11.47
CA THR A 39 11.30 20.35 -10.97
C THR A 39 11.00 19.90 -9.54
N TYR A 40 11.11 18.59 -9.31
CA TYR A 40 11.02 18.00 -7.98
C TYR A 40 12.42 17.54 -7.54
N ARG A 41 12.74 17.79 -6.26
CA ARG A 41 13.97 17.32 -5.62
C ARG A 41 13.61 16.40 -4.46
N SER A 42 14.22 15.22 -4.42
CA SER A 42 14.04 14.31 -3.28
C SER A 42 14.67 14.87 -2.01
N ARG A 43 14.35 14.24 -0.87
CA ARG A 43 15.15 14.39 0.35
C ARG A 43 16.58 13.90 0.14
N LEU A 44 17.47 14.25 1.06
CA LEU A 44 18.85 13.78 1.10
C LEU A 44 18.89 12.24 1.15
N LEU A 45 19.68 11.63 0.27
CA LEU A 45 19.89 10.19 0.18
C LEU A 45 21.38 9.89 0.25
N THR A 46 21.71 8.68 0.68
CA THR A 46 23.04 8.13 0.41
C THR A 46 23.23 7.96 -1.10
N GLU A 47 24.48 7.96 -1.57
CA GLU A 47 24.79 7.75 -2.99
C GLU A 47 24.13 6.47 -3.53
N GLN A 48 24.27 5.36 -2.80
CA GLN A 48 23.65 4.08 -3.15
C GLN A 48 22.11 4.17 -3.18
N GLY A 49 21.50 4.92 -2.26
CA GLY A 49 20.06 5.17 -2.23
C GLY A 49 19.60 5.96 -3.46
N ALA A 50 20.30 7.03 -3.82
CA ALA A 50 20.01 7.84 -5.01
C ALA A 50 20.13 7.02 -6.31
N VAL A 51 21.18 6.20 -6.43
CA VAL A 51 21.37 5.28 -7.56
C VAL A 51 20.25 4.25 -7.65
N ALA A 52 19.82 3.67 -6.53
CA ALA A 52 18.73 2.69 -6.51
C ALA A 52 17.40 3.31 -6.97
N VAL A 53 17.09 4.53 -6.50
CA VAL A 53 15.89 5.29 -6.89
C VAL A 53 15.94 5.65 -8.38
N LYS A 54 17.06 6.19 -8.88
CA LYS A 54 17.22 6.49 -10.32
C LYS A 54 16.98 5.24 -11.17
N ARG A 55 17.61 4.11 -10.82
CA ARG A 55 17.43 2.84 -11.55
C ARG A 55 15.99 2.33 -11.53
N PHE A 56 15.25 2.56 -10.44
CA PHE A 56 13.84 2.21 -10.38
C PHE A 56 12.99 3.08 -11.32
N LEU A 57 13.19 4.40 -11.30
CA LEU A 57 12.46 5.34 -12.15
C LEU A 57 12.76 5.12 -13.64
N THR A 58 14.02 4.91 -14.01
CA THR A 58 14.39 4.58 -15.41
C THR A 58 13.75 3.27 -15.88
N ARG A 59 13.68 2.25 -15.02
CA ARG A 59 12.97 1.00 -15.37
C ARG A 59 11.47 1.21 -15.58
N LEU A 60 10.85 2.12 -14.84
CA LEU A 60 9.44 2.49 -15.05
C LEU A 60 9.24 3.22 -16.39
N GLN A 61 10.19 4.07 -16.78
CA GLN A 61 10.18 4.74 -18.09
C GLN A 61 10.30 3.74 -19.25
N ASP A 62 11.23 2.80 -19.16
CA ASP A 62 11.52 1.86 -20.24
C ASP A 62 10.46 0.74 -20.38
N ARG A 63 9.83 0.35 -19.26
CA ARG A 63 8.87 -0.77 -19.24
C ARG A 63 7.69 -0.50 -18.27
N PRO A 64 6.68 0.26 -18.70
CA PRO A 64 5.50 0.64 -17.89
C PRO A 64 4.75 -0.52 -17.23
N GLY A 65 4.88 -1.75 -17.75
CA GLY A 65 4.12 -2.92 -17.31
C GLY A 65 4.91 -4.01 -16.59
N ARG A 66 6.24 -3.88 -16.40
CA ARG A 66 7.10 -5.00 -15.92
C ARG A 66 7.90 -4.70 -14.65
N ALA A 67 7.71 -3.53 -14.07
CA ALA A 67 8.57 -3.01 -13.00
C ALA A 67 8.11 -3.38 -11.57
N VAL A 68 7.54 -4.56 -11.36
CA VAL A 68 7.59 -5.30 -10.08
C VAL A 68 7.50 -6.78 -10.45
N GLY A 69 8.59 -7.52 -10.30
CA GLY A 69 8.63 -8.94 -10.66
C GLY A 69 7.73 -9.78 -9.76
N SER A 70 6.66 -10.32 -10.32
CA SER A 70 6.29 -11.72 -10.07
C SER A 70 7.18 -12.54 -11.00
N GLN A 71 8.28 -13.09 -10.49
CA GLN A 71 8.96 -14.18 -11.17
C GLN A 71 8.06 -15.41 -11.08
N SER A 72 7.40 -15.76 -12.17
CA SER A 72 6.81 -17.10 -12.36
C SER A 72 6.79 -17.40 -13.85
N ASP A 73 7.94 -17.79 -14.37
CA ASP A 73 8.04 -18.61 -15.58
C ASP A 73 8.99 -19.76 -15.25
N GLN A 74 8.42 -20.92 -14.95
CA GLN A 74 8.89 -22.25 -15.38
C GLN A 74 7.97 -23.33 -14.79
N GLY A 75 7.48 -24.20 -15.66
CA GLY A 75 7.15 -25.58 -15.30
C GLY A 75 5.68 -25.95 -15.37
N GLU A 76 5.18 -26.16 -16.58
CA GLU A 76 4.14 -27.16 -16.83
C GLU A 76 4.62 -28.51 -16.29
N ASN A 77 4.02 -28.97 -15.19
CA ASN A 77 3.81 -30.38 -14.83
C ASN A 77 3.19 -30.45 -13.43
N ALA A 78 1.87 -30.41 -13.34
CA ALA A 78 1.14 -30.81 -12.13
C ALA A 78 0.47 -32.15 -12.42
N GLN A 79 1.29 -33.18 -12.26
CA GLN A 79 0.89 -34.53 -11.94
C GLN A 79 -0.06 -34.47 -10.73
N SER A 80 -1.18 -35.15 -10.83
CA SER A 80 -2.25 -35.16 -9.85
C SER A 80 -1.79 -35.77 -8.53
N ASP A 81 -1.62 -34.93 -7.50
CA ASP A 81 -1.49 -35.33 -6.10
C ASP A 81 -2.85 -35.21 -5.37
N PRO A 82 -3.19 -36.17 -4.50
CA PRO A 82 -4.48 -36.23 -3.81
C PRO A 82 -4.44 -35.44 -2.48
N ALA A 83 -5.58 -34.84 -2.10
CA ALA A 83 -5.90 -34.23 -0.80
C ALA A 83 -5.78 -32.70 -0.62
N GLY A 84 -6.26 -31.91 -1.58
CA GLY A 84 -6.71 -30.54 -1.35
C GLY A 84 -7.86 -30.18 -2.27
N ASP A 85 -8.94 -29.56 -1.78
CA ASP A 85 -10.05 -29.13 -2.64
C ASP A 85 -9.53 -28.02 -3.57
N PRO A 86 -9.44 -28.25 -4.90
CA PRO A 86 -8.88 -27.29 -5.86
C PRO A 86 -9.67 -25.97 -5.93
N LYS A 87 -10.87 -25.90 -5.34
CA LYS A 87 -11.60 -24.65 -5.15
C LYS A 87 -10.97 -23.76 -4.08
N SER A 88 -10.38 -24.33 -3.03
CA SER A 88 -9.80 -23.56 -1.93
C SER A 88 -8.52 -22.82 -2.34
N ASP A 89 -7.65 -23.44 -3.15
CA ASP A 89 -6.40 -22.83 -3.59
C ASP A 89 -6.63 -21.65 -4.54
N ARG A 90 -7.63 -21.74 -5.43
CA ARG A 90 -8.03 -20.62 -6.31
C ARG A 90 -8.59 -19.44 -5.52
N ILE A 91 -9.37 -19.70 -4.48
CA ILE A 91 -9.90 -18.67 -3.58
C ILE A 91 -8.74 -17.99 -2.85
N VAL A 92 -7.84 -18.79 -2.26
CA VAL A 92 -6.63 -18.28 -1.58
C VAL A 92 -5.80 -17.40 -2.51
N GLU A 93 -5.50 -17.87 -3.74
CA GLU A 93 -4.71 -17.11 -4.69
C GLU A 93 -5.38 -15.77 -5.07
N ARG A 94 -6.68 -15.79 -5.34
CA ARG A 94 -7.47 -14.59 -5.67
C ARG A 94 -7.41 -13.57 -4.53
N HIS A 95 -7.62 -14.01 -3.30
CA HIS A 95 -7.62 -13.12 -2.15
C HIS A 95 -6.21 -12.63 -1.78
N SER A 96 -5.17 -13.45 -1.92
CA SER A 96 -3.77 -13.00 -1.77
C SER A 96 -3.40 -11.87 -2.72
N LYS A 97 -3.91 -11.90 -3.97
CA LYS A 97 -3.71 -10.81 -4.94
C LYS A 97 -4.43 -9.52 -4.53
N ARG A 98 -5.63 -9.62 -3.94
CA ARG A 98 -6.43 -8.47 -3.48
C ARG A 98 -5.92 -7.88 -2.17
N HIS A 99 -5.26 -8.68 -1.34
CA HIS A 99 -4.79 -8.31 0.00
C HIS A 99 -3.26 -8.43 0.09
N PRO A 100 -2.48 -7.58 -0.61
CA PRO A 100 -1.03 -7.74 -0.75
C PRO A 100 -0.24 -7.54 0.57
N ASN A 101 -0.88 -7.08 1.63
CA ASN A 101 -0.26 -6.97 2.96
C ASN A 101 -0.38 -8.26 3.79
N LEU A 102 -1.08 -9.28 3.27
CA LEU A 102 -1.23 -10.60 3.89
C LEU A 102 -0.41 -11.64 3.12
N SER A 103 0.17 -12.58 3.85
CA SER A 103 0.78 -13.76 3.23
C SER A 103 -0.31 -14.76 2.81
N THR A 104 0.00 -15.62 1.83
CA THR A 104 -0.87 -16.75 1.45
C THR A 104 -1.25 -17.61 2.65
N GLN A 105 -0.32 -17.80 3.58
CA GLN A 105 -0.56 -18.54 4.82
C GLN A 105 -1.59 -17.84 5.71
N ALA A 106 -1.50 -16.52 5.88
CA ALA A 106 -2.48 -15.76 6.67
C ALA A 106 -3.88 -15.79 6.06
N VAL A 107 -3.99 -15.86 4.72
CA VAL A 107 -5.28 -16.05 4.03
C VAL A 107 -5.86 -17.42 4.36
N ARG A 108 -5.05 -18.49 4.26
CA ARG A 108 -5.48 -19.86 4.62
C ARG A 108 -5.91 -19.95 6.08
N GLU A 109 -5.13 -19.38 6.99
CA GLU A 109 -5.45 -19.33 8.42
C GLU A 109 -6.80 -18.64 8.65
N THR A 110 -7.05 -17.51 7.98
CA THR A 110 -8.33 -16.81 8.08
C THR A 110 -9.50 -17.65 7.58
N ILE A 111 -9.35 -18.37 6.47
CA ILE A 111 -10.38 -19.30 5.97
C ILE A 111 -10.66 -20.41 7.00
N ASN A 112 -9.61 -21.01 7.56
CA ASN A 112 -9.74 -22.07 8.56
C ASN A 112 -10.42 -21.56 9.85
N GLU A 113 -10.10 -20.34 10.27
CA GLU A 113 -10.72 -19.71 11.45
C GLU A 113 -12.21 -19.40 11.26
N LEU A 114 -12.65 -19.11 10.03
CA LEU A 114 -14.06 -18.85 9.71
C LEU A 114 -14.91 -20.13 9.68
N GLY A 115 -14.30 -21.32 9.63
CA GLY A 115 -15.01 -22.60 9.61
C GLY A 115 -15.73 -22.86 8.29
N GLU A 116 -16.89 -23.52 8.34
CA GLU A 116 -17.67 -23.93 7.16
C GLU A 116 -18.74 -22.91 6.74
N ASP A 117 -19.12 -21.98 7.62
CA ASP A 117 -20.27 -21.07 7.44
C ASP A 117 -19.86 -19.64 7.02
N TRP A 118 -18.99 -19.52 6.01
CA TRP A 118 -18.63 -18.21 5.44
C TRP A 118 -18.97 -18.11 3.96
N ASP A 119 -19.26 -16.88 3.53
CA ASP A 119 -19.32 -16.52 2.12
C ASP A 119 -18.13 -15.62 1.72
N GLU A 120 -17.87 -15.48 0.42
CA GLU A 120 -16.73 -14.67 -0.06
C GLU A 120 -16.78 -13.21 0.45
N ALA A 121 -17.95 -12.68 0.80
CA ALA A 121 -18.08 -11.31 1.31
C ALA A 121 -17.59 -11.19 2.76
N VAL A 122 -17.93 -12.16 3.60
CA VAL A 122 -17.45 -12.28 4.99
C VAL A 122 -15.93 -12.46 4.99
N LEU A 123 -15.42 -13.36 4.16
CA LEU A 123 -13.98 -13.57 4.02
C LEU A 123 -13.26 -12.30 3.56
N ASP A 124 -13.76 -11.61 2.54
CA ASP A 124 -13.14 -10.39 2.03
C ASP A 124 -13.12 -9.27 3.08
N GLN A 125 -14.20 -9.13 3.86
CA GLN A 125 -14.27 -8.14 4.94
C GLN A 125 -13.22 -8.43 6.02
N GLU A 126 -13.08 -9.69 6.43
CA GLU A 126 -12.14 -10.08 7.48
C GLU A 126 -10.68 -9.96 7.01
N LEU A 127 -10.39 -10.38 5.78
CA LEU A 127 -9.07 -10.19 5.17
C LEU A 127 -8.72 -8.71 5.02
N THR A 128 -9.69 -7.86 4.65
CA THR A 128 -9.46 -6.41 4.60
C THR A 128 -9.05 -5.88 5.98
N ARG A 129 -9.79 -6.23 7.04
CA ARG A 129 -9.44 -5.80 8.42
C ARG A 129 -8.04 -6.26 8.85
N ARG A 130 -7.69 -7.51 8.55
CA ARG A 130 -6.35 -8.05 8.83
C ARG A 130 -5.27 -7.32 8.03
N SER A 131 -5.52 -7.05 6.75
CA SER A 131 -4.61 -6.31 5.86
C SER A 131 -4.29 -4.92 6.43
N TYR A 132 -5.30 -4.15 6.85
CA TYR A 132 -5.08 -2.83 7.47
C TYR A 132 -4.35 -2.93 8.82
N THR A 133 -4.64 -3.97 9.61
CA THR A 133 -3.89 -4.22 10.85
C THR A 133 -2.40 -4.46 10.56
N LYS A 134 -2.07 -5.22 9.50
CA LYS A 134 -0.67 -5.42 9.07
C LYS A 134 0.00 -4.14 8.59
N VAL A 135 -0.74 -3.23 7.96
CA VAL A 135 -0.24 -1.90 7.60
C VAL A 135 0.14 -1.10 8.86
N LEU A 136 -0.72 -1.08 9.89
CA LEU A 136 -0.42 -0.43 11.16
C LEU A 136 0.80 -1.04 11.86
N GLU A 137 0.87 -2.37 11.96
CA GLU A 137 2.04 -3.08 12.53
C GLU A 137 3.33 -2.75 11.78
N LYS A 138 3.25 -2.65 10.43
CA LYS A 138 4.38 -2.26 9.59
C LYS A 138 4.83 -0.82 9.87
N HIS A 139 3.90 0.11 10.07
CA HIS A 139 4.23 1.50 10.42
C HIS A 139 4.83 1.61 11.82
N LEU A 140 4.28 0.88 12.80
CA LEU A 140 4.84 0.82 14.15
C LEU A 140 6.29 0.33 14.13
N ARG A 141 6.58 -0.77 13.41
CA ARG A 141 7.95 -1.30 13.28
C ARG A 141 8.92 -0.33 12.59
N ARG A 142 8.41 0.61 11.80
CA ARG A 142 9.19 1.66 11.14
C ARG A 142 9.38 2.91 12.01
N GLY A 143 8.88 2.90 13.25
CA GLY A 143 8.99 4.02 14.17
C GLY A 143 8.01 5.16 13.88
N ALA A 144 6.88 4.88 13.23
CA ALA A 144 5.84 5.90 13.08
C ALA A 144 5.26 6.29 14.45
N TRP A 145 5.15 7.59 14.73
CA TRP A 145 4.39 8.11 15.87
C TRP A 145 2.90 7.78 15.73
N GLY A 146 2.37 7.89 14.52
CA GLY A 146 0.95 7.73 14.24
C GLY A 146 0.64 7.47 12.78
N VAL A 147 -0.65 7.57 12.46
CA VAL A 147 -1.18 7.48 11.10
C VAL A 147 -2.24 8.57 10.90
N LEU A 148 -2.22 9.18 9.73
CA LEU A 148 -3.31 10.01 9.22
C LEU A 148 -4.23 9.12 8.39
N VAL A 149 -5.53 9.18 8.66
CA VAL A 149 -6.52 8.58 7.77
C VAL A 149 -6.70 9.48 6.55
N THR A 150 -6.62 8.90 5.36
CA THR A 150 -6.85 9.61 4.11
C THR A 150 -7.83 8.85 3.22
N THR A 151 -8.62 9.57 2.45
CA THR A 151 -9.57 9.01 1.48
C THR A 151 -9.36 9.64 0.09
N GLN A 152 -9.68 8.91 -0.97
CA GLN A 152 -9.85 9.53 -2.30
C GLN A 152 -11.25 10.12 -2.33
N GLN A 153 -11.40 11.42 -2.12
CA GLN A 153 -12.69 12.15 -2.00
C GLN A 153 -13.57 12.05 -3.27
N ASP A 154 -14.06 10.85 -3.54
CA ASP A 154 -14.90 10.50 -4.67
C ASP A 154 -16.08 9.63 -4.23
N GLY A 155 -16.94 9.27 -5.18
CA GLY A 155 -18.19 8.54 -4.91
C GLY A 155 -18.00 7.13 -4.35
N ASP A 156 -16.77 6.59 -4.31
CA ASP A 156 -16.51 5.26 -3.79
C ASP A 156 -16.11 5.27 -2.30
N VAL A 157 -16.03 6.43 -1.64
CA VAL A 157 -15.77 6.47 -0.19
C VAL A 157 -17.08 6.50 0.57
N CYS A 158 -17.27 5.58 1.52
CA CYS A 158 -18.45 5.61 2.37
C CYS A 158 -18.40 6.79 3.35
N GLU A 159 -19.57 7.32 3.73
CA GLU A 159 -19.72 8.47 4.66
C GLU A 159 -18.88 8.30 5.92
N ILE A 160 -18.87 7.09 6.50
CA ILE A 160 -18.13 6.79 7.72
C ILE A 160 -16.61 6.94 7.53
N CYS A 161 -16.08 6.59 6.36
CA CYS A 161 -14.66 6.79 6.07
C CYS A 161 -14.37 8.27 5.75
N GLN A 162 -15.31 9.00 5.15
CA GLN A 162 -15.18 10.44 4.92
C GLN A 162 -15.14 11.22 6.24
N GLU A 163 -15.92 10.82 7.25
CA GLU A 163 -15.85 11.41 8.61
C GLU A 163 -14.50 11.24 9.30
N LEU A 164 -13.71 10.24 8.88
CA LEU A 164 -12.38 9.98 9.39
C LEU A 164 -11.29 10.60 8.53
N ASP A 165 -11.63 11.16 7.37
CA ASP A 165 -10.66 11.80 6.49
C ASP A 165 -9.93 12.91 7.23
N GLU A 166 -8.62 12.97 7.04
CA GLU A 166 -7.72 13.91 7.70
C GLU A 166 -7.71 13.82 9.24
N VAL A 167 -8.11 12.69 9.83
CA VAL A 167 -7.98 12.46 11.29
C VAL A 167 -6.69 11.69 11.59
N ALA A 168 -5.86 12.24 12.46
CA ALA A 168 -4.63 11.60 12.91
C ALA A 168 -4.85 10.76 14.18
N TYR A 169 -4.29 9.55 14.18
CA TYR A 169 -4.28 8.63 15.31
C TYR A 169 -2.86 8.32 15.75
N GLY A 170 -2.60 8.36 17.05
CA GLY A 170 -1.37 7.79 17.60
C GLY A 170 -1.30 6.28 17.28
N ILE A 171 -0.12 5.76 16.93
CA ILE A 171 0.00 4.40 16.35
C ILE A 171 -0.54 3.31 17.27
N ARG A 172 -0.35 3.46 18.58
CA ARG A 172 -0.86 2.53 19.60
C ARG A 172 -2.39 2.57 19.68
N ARG A 173 -2.98 3.76 19.59
CA ARG A 173 -4.44 3.93 19.57
C ARG A 173 -5.03 3.35 18.28
N ALA A 174 -4.42 3.62 17.13
CA ALA A 174 -4.83 3.07 15.84
C ALA A 174 -4.84 1.53 15.85
N LEU A 175 -3.85 0.88 16.48
CA LEU A 175 -3.81 -0.58 16.61
C LEU A 175 -4.93 -1.16 17.48
N ARG A 176 -5.35 -0.42 18.52
CA ARG A 176 -6.46 -0.83 19.40
C ARG A 176 -7.82 -0.59 18.77
N GLU A 177 -8.04 0.61 18.25
CA GLU A 177 -9.34 1.04 17.71
C GLU A 177 -9.58 0.52 16.29
N LYS A 178 -8.50 0.26 15.53
CA LYS A 178 -8.55 -0.16 14.12
C LYS A 178 -9.52 0.71 13.31
N PRO A 179 -9.28 2.03 13.22
CA PRO A 179 -10.24 2.98 12.66
C PRO A 179 -10.58 2.71 11.20
N LEU A 180 -9.72 2.03 10.44
CA LEU A 180 -9.99 1.53 9.10
C LEU A 180 -9.71 0.03 8.96
N PRO A 181 -10.49 -0.67 8.13
CA PRO A 181 -11.83 -0.26 7.68
C PRO A 181 -12.82 -0.34 8.87
N ARG A 182 -13.78 0.60 8.94
CA ARG A 182 -14.85 0.53 9.93
C ARG A 182 -15.70 -0.72 9.73
N ARG A 183 -16.27 -1.26 10.82
CA ARG A 183 -17.09 -2.48 10.74
C ARG A 183 -18.33 -2.26 9.88
N GLU A 184 -18.83 -1.04 9.89
CA GLU A 184 -20.02 -0.57 9.20
C GLU A 184 -19.74 -0.17 7.74
N CYS A 185 -18.48 -0.15 7.30
CA CYS A 185 -18.14 0.13 5.91
C CYS A 185 -18.64 -1.03 5.03
N ARG A 186 -19.71 -0.77 4.26
CA ARG A 186 -20.30 -1.72 3.32
C ARG A 186 -19.76 -1.58 1.90
N ASN A 187 -19.06 -0.48 1.60
CA ASN A 187 -18.50 -0.27 0.28
C ASN A 187 -17.22 -1.10 0.12
N ARG A 188 -17.29 -2.16 -0.69
CA ARG A 188 -16.16 -3.04 -1.00
C ARG A 188 -15.03 -2.35 -1.77
N ASN A 189 -15.35 -1.23 -2.41
CA ASN A 189 -14.41 -0.40 -3.15
C ASN A 189 -14.01 0.85 -2.36
N CYS A 190 -14.23 0.90 -1.04
CA CYS A 190 -13.87 2.07 -0.24
C CYS A 190 -12.37 2.32 -0.27
N ARG A 191 -11.96 3.47 -0.82
CA ARG A 191 -10.56 3.86 -1.01
C ARG A 191 -10.05 4.74 0.15
N CYS A 192 -10.14 4.21 1.36
CA CYS A 192 -9.55 4.81 2.57
C CYS A 192 -8.19 4.19 2.89
N SER A 193 -7.23 4.93 3.44
CA SER A 193 -5.88 4.41 3.73
C SER A 193 -5.26 5.04 4.97
N TYR A 194 -4.19 4.42 5.46
CA TYR A 194 -3.32 5.01 6.46
C TYR A 194 -2.09 5.61 5.81
N LEU A 195 -1.83 6.89 6.08
CA LEU A 195 -0.57 7.54 5.78
C LEU A 195 0.27 7.62 7.07
N PRO A 196 1.50 7.08 7.11
CA PRO A 196 2.32 7.13 8.33
C PRO A 196 2.79 8.54 8.65
N VAL A 197 2.77 8.85 9.94
CA VAL A 197 3.30 10.09 10.52
C VAL A 197 4.45 9.71 11.44
N PHE A 198 5.67 10.18 11.14
CA PHE A 198 6.86 9.78 11.89
C PHE A 198 7.13 10.65 13.10
N GLN A 199 6.83 11.94 13.01
CA GLN A 199 6.89 12.87 14.14
C GLN A 199 5.55 13.57 14.28
N GLU A 200 5.11 13.82 15.51
CA GLU A 200 3.86 14.55 15.76
C GLU A 200 3.86 15.93 15.11
N ASN A 201 5.02 16.59 15.10
CA ASN A 201 5.21 17.91 14.51
C ASN A 201 5.15 17.92 12.97
N ASP A 202 5.13 16.75 12.31
CA ASP A 202 4.91 16.65 10.87
C ASP A 202 3.44 16.96 10.49
N LEU A 203 2.53 16.95 11.47
CA LEU A 203 1.12 17.27 11.26
C LEU A 203 0.87 18.77 11.35
N ALA A 204 0.03 19.26 10.44
CA ALA A 204 -0.51 20.61 10.55
C ALA A 204 -1.28 20.79 11.88
N SER A 205 -1.32 22.01 12.39
CA SER A 205 -1.89 22.33 13.70
C SER A 205 -3.42 22.18 13.76
N ASP A 206 -4.07 22.24 12.62
CA ASP A 206 -5.51 22.14 12.40
C ASP A 206 -6.01 20.70 12.22
N ILE A 207 -5.12 19.74 11.96
CA ILE A 207 -5.46 18.32 11.83
C ILE A 207 -5.96 17.77 13.18
N PRO A 208 -7.20 17.22 13.26
CA PRO A 208 -7.71 16.60 14.48
C PRO A 208 -6.88 15.39 14.92
N ARG A 209 -6.62 15.26 16.23
CA ARG A 209 -5.72 14.23 16.79
C ARG A 209 -6.42 13.35 17.81
N ARG A 210 -6.13 12.05 17.75
CA ARG A 210 -6.58 11.01 18.67
C ARG A 210 -5.38 10.23 19.18
N THR A 211 -4.78 10.68 20.28
CA THR A 211 -3.42 10.25 20.70
C THR A 211 -3.39 9.36 21.94
N LEU A 212 -4.47 9.31 22.73
CA LEU A 212 -4.58 8.50 23.95
C LEU A 212 -5.38 7.22 23.76
#